data_AF-A0A7C3M371-F1
#
_entry.id   AF-A0A7C3M371-F1
#
_cell.length_a   1.000
_cell.length_b   1.000
_cell.length_c   1.000
_cell.angle_alpha   90.00
_cell.angle_beta   90.00
_cell.angle_gamma   90.00
#
_symmetry.space_group_name_H-M   'P 1'
#
loop_
_entity.id
_entity.type
_entity.pdbx_description
1 polymer ?
#
loop_
_entity_poly.entity_id
_entity_poly.type
_entity_poly.pdbx_seq_one_letter_code
_entity_poly.pdbx_strand_id
1 'polypeptide(L)'
;MGMMDDKPVRVRFALFRLMVILGFAVILLRLWQLQVISAQEFRLKADRNRFRLVPISAPRGIIYDRFGRQLVRNVPSFSVSIVPAGLPE
;
A
#
# COMPACT_ATOMS: atom_id res chain seq x y z
N MET A 1 -50.79 -42.39 -5.64
CA MET A 1 -49.35 -42.15 -5.92
C MET A 1 -49.25 -40.91 -6.79
N GLY A 2 -49.58 -39.75 -6.22
CA GLY A 2 -49.61 -38.48 -6.95
C GLY A 2 -48.19 -37.91 -7.04
N MET A 3 -47.73 -37.69 -8.27
CA MET A 3 -46.46 -37.02 -8.56
C MET A 3 -46.56 -35.58 -8.05
N MET A 4 -45.97 -35.27 -6.89
CA MET A 4 -45.82 -33.90 -6.40
C MET A 4 -45.00 -33.10 -7.43
N ASP A 5 -45.63 -32.06 -7.98
CA ASP A 5 -45.01 -31.22 -9.01
C ASP A 5 -44.04 -30.21 -8.33
N ASP A 6 -42.81 -30.66 -8.05
CA ASP A 6 -41.75 -29.91 -7.32
C ASP A 6 -41.12 -28.73 -8.10
N LYS A 7 -41.72 -28.37 -9.23
CA LYS A 7 -41.26 -27.29 -10.13
C LYS A 7 -40.95 -25.97 -9.42
N PRO A 8 -41.81 -25.43 -8.51
CA PRO A 8 -41.55 -24.12 -7.90
C PRO A 8 -40.35 -24.15 -6.95
N VAL A 9 -40.08 -25.29 -6.30
CA VAL A 9 -38.93 -25.44 -5.39
C VAL A 9 -37.63 -25.48 -6.20
N ARG A 10 -37.59 -26.24 -7.29
CA ARG A 10 -36.42 -26.32 -8.18
C ARG A 10 -36.07 -24.96 -8.80
N VAL A 11 -37.07 -24.18 -9.22
CA VAL A 11 -36.87 -22.83 -9.77
C VAL A 11 -36.30 -21.87 -8.74
N ARG A 12 -36.80 -21.89 -7.49
CA ARG A 12 -36.26 -21.03 -6.41
C ARG A 12 -34.78 -21.33 -6.12
N PHE A 13 -34.40 -22.61 -6.04
CA PHE A 13 -33.00 -22.99 -5.85
C PHE A 13 -32.12 -22.63 -7.05
N ALA A 14 -32.63 -22.74 -8.28
CA ALA A 14 -31.91 -22.33 -9.48
C ALA A 14 -31.66 -20.80 -9.51
N LEU A 15 -32.67 -20.01 -9.16
CA LEU A 15 -32.55 -18.55 -9.04
C LEU A 15 -31.55 -18.15 -7.95
N PHE A 16 -31.60 -18.78 -6.78
CA PHE A 16 -30.64 -18.54 -5.72
C PHE A 16 -29.20 -18.88 -6.18
N ARG A 17 -29.00 -20.03 -6.83
CA ARG A 17 -27.70 -20.42 -7.36
C ARG A 17 -27.18 -19.43 -8.41
N LEU A 18 -28.05 -18.96 -9.30
CA LEU A 18 -27.71 -17.94 -10.29
C LEU A 18 -27.28 -16.63 -9.62
N MET A 19 -28.01 -16.18 -8.59
CA MET A 19 -27.70 -14.97 -7.84
C MET A 19 -26.32 -15.07 -7.17
N VAL A 20 -26.02 -16.21 -6.56
CA VAL A 20 -24.70 -16.45 -5.93
C VAL A 20 -23.59 -16.41 -6.97
N ILE A 21 -23.76 -17.12 -8.10
CA ILE A 21 -22.76 -17.13 -9.19
C ILE A 21 -22.54 -15.71 -9.72
N LEU A 22 -23.61 -14.95 -9.94
CA LEU A 22 -23.51 -13.57 -10.41
C LEU A 22 -22.77 -12.68 -9.40
N GLY A 23 -23.05 -12.84 -8.10
CA GLY A 23 -22.34 -12.14 -7.03
C GLY A 23 -20.84 -12.42 -7.06
N PHE A 24 -20.44 -13.69 -7.18
CA PHE A 24 -19.03 -14.05 -7.32
C PHE A 24 -18.41 -13.52 -8.63
N ALA A 25 -19.16 -13.54 -9.74
CA ALA A 25 -18.69 -13.01 -11.02
C ALA A 25 -18.37 -11.51 -10.93
N VAL A 26 -19.19 -10.72 -10.23
CA VAL A 26 -18.93 -9.29 -9.99
C VAL A 26 -17.65 -9.09 -9.18
N ILE A 27 -17.44 -9.88 -8.12
CA ILE A 27 -16.23 -9.80 -7.31
C ILE A 27 -14.99 -10.16 -8.14
N LEU A 28 -15.07 -11.21 -8.97
CA LEU A 28 -13.97 -11.63 -9.85
C LEU A 28 -13.64 -10.57 -10.90
N LEU A 29 -14.65 -9.94 -11.50
CA LEU A 29 -14.46 -8.81 -12.42
C LEU A 29 -13.79 -7.62 -11.73
N ARG A 30 -14.21 -7.30 -10.51
CA ARG A 30 -13.59 -6.24 -9.72
C ARG A 30 -12.14 -6.57 -9.38
N LEU A 31 -11.86 -7.82 -9.02
CA LEU A 31 -10.51 -8.29 -8.75
C LEU A 31 -9.64 -8.17 -10.02
N TRP A 32 -10.14 -8.63 -11.17
CA TRP A 32 -9.45 -8.51 -12.45
C TRP A 32 -9.12 -7.04 -12.78
N GLN A 33 -10.06 -6.13 -12.59
CA GLN A 33 -9.81 -4.70 -12.78
C GLN A 33 -8.63 -4.21 -11.92
N LEU A 34 -8.61 -4.55 -10.63
CA LEU A 34 -7.55 -4.11 -9.73
C LEU A 34 -6.20 -4.76 -10.05
N GLN A 35 -6.21 -6.05 -10.40
CA GLN A 35 -5.00 -6.86 -10.59
C GLN A 35 -4.38 -6.74 -11.97
N VAL A 36 -5.18 -6.46 -13.02
CA VAL A 36 -4.71 -6.41 -14.41
C VAL A 36 -4.66 -4.98 -14.93
N ILE A 37 -5.76 -4.23 -14.77
CA ILE A 37 -5.85 -2.87 -15.30
C ILE A 37 -5.04 -1.90 -14.42
N SER A 38 -5.25 -1.94 -13.10
CA SER A 38 -4.59 -1.03 -12.16
C SER A 38 -3.26 -1.56 -11.61
N ALA A 39 -2.78 -2.71 -12.09
CA ALA A 39 -1.59 -3.39 -11.59
C ALA A 39 -0.35 -2.49 -11.59
N GLN A 40 -0.10 -1.84 -12.73
CA GLN A 40 1.09 -1.00 -12.93
C GLN A 40 1.08 0.23 -12.03
N GLU A 41 -0.09 0.86 -11.88
CA GLU A 41 -0.26 2.04 -11.04
C GLU A 41 -0.01 1.71 -9.56
N PHE A 42 -0.60 0.62 -9.06
CA PHE A 42 -0.41 0.19 -7.68
C PHE A 42 1.02 -0.27 -7.41
N ARG A 43 1.66 -0.91 -8.40
CA ARG A 43 3.08 -1.28 -8.30
C ARG A 43 3.98 -0.06 -8.20
N LEU A 44 3.77 0.95 -9.04
CA LEU A 44 4.53 2.21 -8.99
C LEU A 44 4.34 2.95 -7.66
N LYS A 45 3.11 2.99 -7.14
CA LYS A 45 2.81 3.57 -5.83
C LYS A 45 3.52 2.83 -4.70
N ALA A 46 3.52 1.49 -4.75
CA ALA A 46 4.24 0.66 -3.78
C ALA A 46 5.76 0.87 -3.85
N ASP A 47 6.34 0.96 -5.05
CA ASP A 47 7.77 1.20 -5.24
C ASP A 47 8.20 2.57 -4.70
N ARG A 48 7.37 3.61 -4.89
CA ARG A 48 7.59 4.93 -4.28
C ARG A 48 7.55 4.89 -2.76
N ASN A 49 6.67 4.09 -2.17
CA ASN A 49 6.58 3.92 -0.72
C ASN A 49 7.71 3.05 -0.16
N ARG A 50 8.34 2.21 -1.00
CA ARG A 50 9.43 1.30 -0.59
C ARG A 50 10.76 2.02 -0.35
N PHE A 51 11.02 3.09 -1.10
CA PHE A 51 12.29 3.80 -1.03
C PHE A 51 12.08 5.24 -0.55
N ARG A 52 12.26 5.46 0.76
CA ARG A 52 12.46 6.80 1.28
C ARG A 52 13.92 7.17 1.07
N LEU A 53 14.19 8.08 0.14
CA LEU A 53 15.52 8.67 -0.01
C LEU A 53 15.80 9.50 1.25
N VAL A 54 16.65 9.00 2.13
CA VAL A 54 17.19 9.77 3.26
C VAL A 54 18.54 10.31 2.82
N PRO A 55 18.63 11.60 2.46
CA PRO A 55 19.92 12.19 2.08
C PRO A 55 20.85 12.18 3.29
N ILE A 56 22.01 11.54 3.15
CA ILE A 56 23.08 11.61 4.14
C ILE A 56 23.95 12.81 3.77
N SER A 57 23.87 13.88 4.55
CA SER A 57 24.72 15.04 4.36
C SER A 57 26.18 14.68 4.63
N ALA A 58 27.06 14.97 3.69
CA ALA A 58 28.50 14.83 3.92
C ALA A 58 28.95 15.83 5.01
N PRO A 59 29.82 15.42 5.95
CA PRO A 59 30.38 16.34 6.95
C PRO A 59 31.21 17.43 6.25
N ARG A 60 31.14 18.68 6.75
CA ARG A 60 31.95 19.78 6.20
C ARG A 60 33.43 19.55 6.51
N GLY A 61 34.32 20.00 5.64
CA GLY A 61 35.75 19.97 5.89
C GLY A 61 36.14 20.77 7.14
N ILE A 62 37.22 20.34 7.80
CA ILE A 62 37.84 21.09 8.88
C ILE A 62 38.74 22.16 8.25
N ILE A 63 38.61 23.42 8.68
CA ILE A 63 39.47 24.52 8.23
C ILE A 63 40.51 24.81 9.29
N TYR A 64 41.78 24.87 8.89
CA TYR A 64 42.92 25.18 9.75
C TYR A 64 43.50 26.55 9.41
N ASP A 65 44.03 27.24 10.42
CA ASP A 65 44.91 28.40 10.24
C ASP A 65 46.34 27.94 9.86
N ARG A 66 47.19 28.90 9.46
CA ARG A 66 48.62 28.73 9.10
C ARG A 66 49.44 28.00 10.18
N PHE A 67 49.01 28.07 11.43
CA PHE A 67 49.65 27.43 12.58
C PHE A 67 49.01 26.08 12.97
N GLY A 68 48.17 25.49 12.11
CA GLY A 68 47.49 24.21 12.37
C GLY A 68 46.37 24.29 13.39
N ARG A 69 45.94 25.50 13.80
CA ARG A 69 44.81 25.69 14.72
C ARG A 69 43.49 25.54 13.96
N GLN A 70 42.60 24.72 14.49
CA GLN A 70 41.29 24.48 13.88
C GLN A 70 40.35 25.69 14.06
N LEU A 71 39.90 26.28 12.96
CA LEU A 71 38.98 27.42 12.92
C LEU A 71 37.51 27.00 12.74
N VAL A 72 37.25 25.93 11.97
CA VAL A 72 35.89 25.42 11.71
C VAL A 72 35.83 23.91 11.98
N ARG A 73 34.78 23.46 12.66
CA ARG A 73 34.54 22.04 12.99
C ARG A 73 33.08 21.66 12.82
N ASN A 74 32.81 20.38 12.56
CA ASN A 74 31.46 19.84 12.65
C ASN A 74 31.11 19.62 14.13
N VAL A 75 29.93 20.07 14.55
CA VAL A 75 29.34 19.79 15.86
C VAL A 75 28.01 19.08 15.61
N PRO A 76 27.72 17.93 16.26
CA PRO A 76 26.46 17.24 16.08
C PRO A 76 25.29 18.13 16.54
N SER A 77 24.24 18.20 15.72
CA SER A 77 22.98 18.86 16.05
C SER A 77 21.88 17.81 16.09
N PHE A 78 21.23 17.67 17.24
CA PHE A 78 20.17 16.70 17.46
C PHE A 78 18.81 17.40 17.30
N SER A 79 17.97 16.87 16.42
CA SER A 79 16.57 17.29 16.29
C SER A 79 15.65 16.12 16.57
N VAL A 80 14.60 16.37 17.36
CA VAL A 80 13.52 15.40 17.61
C VAL A 80 12.46 15.64 16.55
N SER A 81 12.10 14.59 15.82
CA SER A 81 10.99 14.62 14.87
C SER A 81 10.00 13.51 15.19
N ILE A 82 8.71 13.82 15.08
CA ILE A 82 7.63 12.86 15.28
C ILE A 82 6.87 12.70 13.97
N VAL A 83 6.45 11.47 13.67
CA VAL A 83 5.54 11.18 12.57
C VAL A 83 4.15 11.09 13.16
N PRO A 84 3.26 12.08 12.93
CA PRO A 84 1.95 12.12 13.57
C PRO A 84 1.10 10.86 13.29
N ALA A 85 1.27 10.23 12.12
CA ALA A 85 0.56 9.01 11.75
C ALA A 85 0.95 7.76 12.55
N GLY A 86 1.97 7.82 13.41
CA GLY A 86 2.43 6.72 14.27
C GLY A 86 2.01 6.86 15.73
N LEU A 87 1.18 7.84 16.07
CA LEU A 87 0.68 8.04 17.42
C LEU A 87 -0.51 7.08 17.68
N PRO A 88 -0.56 6.41 18.86
CA PRO A 88 -1.79 5.74 19.29
C PRO A 88 -2.91 6.78 19.48
N GLU A 89 -4.15 6.38 19.22
CA GLU A 89 -5.37 7.18 19.47
C GLU A 89 -5.50 7.62 20.92
#